data_AF-A0A2V7X6Q3-F1
#
_entry.id   AF-A0A2V7X6Q3-F1
#
_cell.length_a   1.000
_cell.length_b   1.000
_cell.length_c   1.000
_cell.angle_alpha   90.00
_cell.angle_beta   90.00
_cell.angle_gamma   90.00
#
_symmetry.space_group_name_H-M   'P 1'
#
loop_
_entity.id
_entity.type
_entity.pdbx_description
1 polymer ?
#
loop_
_entity_poly.entity_id
_entity_poly.type
_entity_poly.pdbx_seq_one_letter_code
_entity_poly.pdbx_strand_id
1 'polypeptide(L)'
;PYVVPVVMTYEADYIYFFSTLGKKIKWMRANPRVCVQVDSISGQSEWVSVIANGEYQELEEPRHTDERNHARKLLEQRHNWWLNALAERRTQQRDQDIQPVFFRVKIASVTGLRGVLEET
;
A
#
# COMPACT_ATOMS: atom_id res chain seq x y z
N PRO A 1 12.07 -12.08 4.21
CA PRO A 1 11.11 -11.19 3.51
C PRO A 1 9.71 -11.44 4.07
N TYR A 2 8.87 -10.42 4.21
CA TYR A 2 7.47 -10.55 4.65
C TYR A 2 6.61 -9.79 3.64
N VAL A 3 5.72 -10.51 2.95
CA VAL A 3 4.93 -10.01 1.84
C VAL A 3 3.45 -10.21 2.16
N VAL A 4 2.65 -9.16 1.96
CA VAL A 4 1.21 -9.18 2.21
C VAL A 4 0.49 -8.32 1.16
N PRO A 5 -0.73 -8.71 0.76
CA PRO A 5 -1.54 -7.86 -0.12
C PRO A 5 -1.92 -6.57 0.61
N VAL A 6 -1.95 -5.48 -0.15
CA VAL A 6 -2.27 -4.13 0.35
C VAL A 6 -3.11 -3.39 -0.68
N VAL A 7 -4.02 -2.55 -0.20
CA VAL A 7 -4.67 -1.54 -1.04
C VAL A 7 -3.78 -0.32 -1.07
N MET A 8 -3.59 0.24 -2.27
CA MET A 8 -2.75 1.42 -2.47
C MET A 8 -3.40 2.43 -3.40
N THR A 9 -2.91 3.65 -3.33
CA THR A 9 -3.07 4.68 -4.35
C THR A 9 -1.71 5.30 -4.64
N TYR A 10 -1.51 5.72 -5.89
CA TYR A 10 -0.24 6.26 -6.37
C TYR A 10 -0.47 7.72 -6.77
N GLU A 11 0.42 8.60 -6.33
CA GLU A 11 0.44 10.00 -6.75
C GLU A 11 1.89 10.52 -6.74
N ALA A 12 2.34 10.98 -7.91
CA ALA A 12 3.68 11.53 -8.14
C ALA A 12 4.81 10.60 -7.66
N ASP A 13 5.53 10.97 -6.59
CA ASP A 13 6.68 10.22 -6.06
C ASP A 13 6.31 9.29 -4.89
N TYR A 14 5.01 9.16 -4.59
CA TYR A 14 4.55 8.45 -3.41
C TYR A 14 3.49 7.40 -3.74
N ILE A 15 3.58 6.31 -3.01
CA ILE A 15 2.52 5.30 -2.92
C ILE A 15 1.91 5.40 -1.52
N TYR A 16 0.63 5.68 -1.42
CA TYR A 16 -0.08 5.88 -0.16
C TYR A 16 -0.85 4.64 0.26
N PHE A 17 -0.86 4.41 1.57
CA PHE A 17 -1.45 3.24 2.19
C PHE A 17 -2.17 3.61 3.47
N PHE A 18 -3.13 2.76 3.83
CA PHE A 18 -3.77 2.75 5.13
C PHE A 18 -3.67 1.35 5.73
N SER A 19 -3.40 1.27 7.03
CA SER A 19 -3.49 0.01 7.73
C SER A 19 -3.73 0.14 9.21
N THR A 20 -3.79 -1.00 9.88
CA THR A 20 -3.81 -1.10 11.34
C THR A 20 -2.44 -1.54 11.84
N LEU A 21 -2.11 -1.18 13.08
CA LEU A 21 -0.86 -1.60 13.70
C LEU A 21 -0.74 -3.13 13.68
N GLY A 22 0.44 -3.63 13.31
CA GLY A 22 0.67 -5.06 13.18
C GLY A 22 2.09 -5.36 12.72
N LYS A 23 2.35 -6.62 12.32
CA LYS A 23 3.69 -7.10 11.96
C LYS A 23 4.36 -6.25 10.86
N LYS A 24 3.65 -5.96 9.76
CA LYS A 24 4.20 -5.12 8.68
C LYS A 24 4.63 -3.74 9.16
N ILE A 25 3.80 -3.07 9.96
CA ILE A 25 4.10 -1.73 10.48
C ILE A 25 5.33 -1.79 11.39
N LYS A 26 5.36 -2.73 12.36
CA LYS A 26 6.51 -2.92 13.25
C LYS A 26 7.81 -3.16 12.48
N TRP A 27 7.74 -3.96 11.42
CA TRP A 27 8.91 -4.28 10.59
C TRP A 27 9.36 -3.10 9.73
N MET A 28 8.42 -2.36 9.13
CA MET A 28 8.75 -1.16 8.34
C MET A 28 9.31 -0.02 9.21
N ARG A 29 8.85 0.11 10.46
CA ARG A 29 9.46 1.04 11.43
C ARG A 29 10.90 0.67 11.77
N ALA A 30 11.21 -0.64 11.87
CA ALA A 30 12.56 -1.12 12.18
C ALA A 30 13.49 -1.09 10.95
N ASN A 31 12.95 -1.32 9.75
CA ASN A 31 13.68 -1.22 8.49
C ASN A 31 12.75 -0.60 7.42
N PRO A 32 12.92 0.68 7.08
CA PRO A 32 12.02 1.38 6.18
C PRO A 32 12.17 0.98 4.71
N ARG A 33 13.21 0.21 4.35
CA ARG A 33 13.43 -0.21 2.96
C ARG A 33 12.41 -1.26 2.56
N VAL A 34 11.58 -0.92 1.59
CA VAL A 34 10.48 -1.77 1.11
C VAL A 34 10.43 -1.80 -0.41
N CYS A 35 9.76 -2.82 -0.94
CA CYS A 35 9.33 -2.86 -2.32
C CYS A 35 7.80 -3.02 -2.38
N VAL A 36 7.21 -2.44 -3.41
CA VAL A 36 5.80 -2.56 -3.75
C VAL A 36 5.73 -3.16 -5.15
N GLN A 37 5.03 -4.26 -5.30
CA GLN A 37 4.79 -4.88 -6.59
C GLN A 37 3.31 -4.78 -6.93
N VAL A 38 3.04 -4.47 -8.18
CA VAL A 38 1.71 -4.47 -8.78
C VAL A 38 1.78 -5.19 -10.12
N ASP A 39 0.74 -5.93 -10.45
CA ASP A 39 0.59 -6.56 -11.75
C ASP A 39 -0.81 -6.40 -12.31
N SER A 40 -0.89 -6.56 -13.63
CA SER A 40 -2.11 -6.74 -14.38
C SER A 40 -1.88 -7.94 -15.29
N ILE A 41 -2.63 -9.02 -15.09
CA ILE A 41 -2.50 -10.27 -15.84
C ILE A 41 -3.80 -10.47 -16.61
N SER A 42 -3.76 -10.28 -17.93
CA SER A 42 -4.91 -10.44 -18.83
C SER A 42 -4.92 -11.82 -19.51
N GLY A 43 -3.77 -12.48 -19.59
CA GLY A 43 -3.63 -13.81 -20.18
C GLY A 43 -2.24 -14.41 -19.91
N GLN A 44 -2.01 -15.63 -20.43
CA GLN A 44 -0.77 -16.37 -20.16
C GLN A 44 0.49 -15.67 -20.69
N SER A 45 0.38 -14.98 -21.82
CA SER A 45 1.47 -14.20 -22.43
C SER A 45 1.20 -12.69 -22.40
N GLU A 46 0.08 -12.25 -21.82
CA GLU A 46 -0.29 -10.83 -21.73
C GLU A 46 -0.35 -10.39 -20.27
N TRP A 47 0.71 -9.74 -19.83
CA TRP A 47 0.83 -9.28 -18.46
C TRP A 47 1.74 -8.05 -18.37
N VAL A 48 1.53 -7.24 -17.34
CA VAL A 48 2.41 -6.14 -16.95
C VAL A 48 2.72 -6.29 -15.47
N SER A 49 3.98 -6.17 -15.09
CA SER A 49 4.42 -6.19 -13.70
C SER A 49 5.34 -5.02 -13.43
N VAL A 50 5.09 -4.30 -12.33
CA VAL A 50 5.87 -3.14 -11.92
C VAL A 50 6.33 -3.36 -10.48
N ILE A 51 7.61 -3.09 -10.24
CA ILE A 51 8.21 -3.09 -8.91
C ILE A 51 8.73 -1.69 -8.63
N ALA A 52 8.24 -1.08 -7.55
CA ALA A 52 8.77 0.14 -6.99
C ALA A 52 9.58 -0.19 -5.73
N ASN A 53 10.84 0.22 -5.69
CA ASN A 53 11.64 0.21 -4.46
C ASN A 53 11.59 1.58 -3.81
N GLY A 54 11.50 1.63 -2.49
CA GLY A 54 11.38 2.88 -1.78
C GLY A 54 11.52 2.77 -0.27
N GLU A 55 11.19 3.87 0.40
CA GLU A 55 11.28 3.99 1.85
C GLU A 55 9.92 4.29 2.47
N TYR A 56 9.57 3.50 3.48
CA TYR A 56 8.42 3.70 4.35
C TYR A 56 8.53 5.04 5.10
N GLN A 57 7.45 5.81 5.08
CA GLN A 57 7.27 7.05 5.84
C GLN A 57 5.91 7.03 6.52
N GLU A 58 5.90 6.97 7.85
CA GLU A 58 4.68 7.08 8.63
C GLU A 58 4.18 8.53 8.69
N LEU A 59 2.88 8.73 8.46
CA LEU A 59 2.25 10.05 8.48
C LEU A 59 1.70 10.32 9.89
N GLU A 60 2.64 10.60 10.79
CA GLU A 60 2.38 10.91 12.20
C GLU A 60 1.82 12.33 12.37
N GLU A 61 0.82 12.47 13.25
CA GLU A 61 0.28 13.77 13.65
C GLU A 61 1.01 14.30 14.89
N PRO A 62 1.17 15.64 15.03
CA PRO A 62 0.61 16.68 14.16
C PRO A 62 1.47 17.00 12.92
N ARG A 63 2.66 16.43 12.81
CA ARG A 63 3.66 16.82 11.79
C ARG A 63 3.16 16.65 10.35
N HIS A 64 2.36 15.63 10.08
CA HIS A 64 1.89 15.28 8.75
C HIS A 64 0.36 15.36 8.61
N THR A 65 -0.30 16.25 9.36
CA THR A 65 -1.77 16.33 9.34
C THR A 65 -2.32 16.57 7.92
N ASP A 66 -1.68 17.44 7.13
CA ASP A 66 -2.11 17.73 5.76
C ASP A 66 -1.90 16.53 4.82
N GLU A 67 -0.74 15.88 4.86
CA GLU A 67 -0.46 14.69 4.05
C GLU A 67 -1.34 13.50 4.44
N ARG A 68 -1.63 13.35 5.74
CA ARG A 68 -2.55 12.32 6.25
C ARG A 68 -3.97 12.57 5.76
N ASN A 69 -4.42 13.83 5.79
CA ASN A 69 -5.72 14.22 5.25
C ASN A 69 -5.81 13.97 3.74
N HIS A 70 -4.75 14.26 3.00
CA HIS A 70 -4.66 14.00 1.57
C HIS A 70 -4.69 12.50 1.25
N ALA A 71 -3.85 11.72 1.94
CA ALA A 71 -3.82 10.26 1.80
C ALA A 71 -5.19 9.63 2.07
N ARG A 72 -5.88 10.09 3.12
CA ARG A 72 -7.25 9.67 3.44
C ARG A 72 -8.21 9.93 2.28
N LYS A 73 -8.23 11.16 1.74
CA LYS A 73 -9.09 11.51 0.59
C LYS A 73 -8.82 10.62 -0.63
N LEU A 74 -7.54 10.38 -0.96
CA LEU A 74 -7.17 9.52 -2.08
C LEU A 74 -7.59 8.06 -1.88
N LEU A 75 -7.49 7.55 -0.65
CA LEU A 75 -7.81 6.15 -0.33
C LEU A 75 -9.33 5.92 -0.23
N GLU A 76 -10.10 6.89 0.28
CA GLU A 76 -11.57 6.83 0.34
C GLU A 76 -12.22 6.70 -1.04
N GLN A 77 -11.60 7.24 -2.09
CA GLN A 77 -12.10 7.17 -3.46
C GLN A 77 -12.03 5.76 -4.09
N ARG A 78 -11.19 4.86 -3.56
CA ARG A 78 -10.94 3.52 -4.13
C ARG A 78 -11.69 2.41 -3.38
N HIS A 79 -13.02 2.32 -3.52
CA HIS A 79 -13.84 1.11 -3.26
C HIS A 79 -13.43 0.21 -2.06
N ASN A 80 -14.13 0.35 -0.93
CA ASN A 80 -14.60 -0.59 0.10
C ASN A 80 -13.93 -1.97 0.40
N TRP A 81 -12.93 -2.49 -0.31
CA TRP A 81 -12.31 -3.79 -0.02
C TRP A 81 -11.60 -3.82 1.33
N TRP A 82 -11.17 -2.66 1.85
CA TRP A 82 -10.70 -2.53 3.24
C TRP A 82 -11.78 -2.84 4.27
N LEU A 83 -13.08 -2.74 3.93
CA LEU A 83 -14.16 -3.10 4.84
C LEU A 83 -14.07 -4.57 5.20
N ASN A 84 -13.63 -5.47 4.32
CA ASN A 84 -13.54 -6.90 4.64
C ASN A 84 -12.38 -7.19 5.61
N ALA A 85 -11.18 -6.66 5.34
CA ALA A 85 -10.00 -6.89 6.19
C ALA A 85 -10.04 -6.12 7.53
N LEU A 86 -10.68 -4.95 7.59
CA LEU A 86 -11.01 -4.31 8.88
C LEU A 86 -12.21 -4.98 9.55
N ALA A 87 -13.25 -5.38 8.83
CA ALA A 87 -14.41 -6.06 9.43
C ALA A 87 -13.97 -7.32 10.19
N GLU A 88 -13.12 -8.16 9.61
CA GLU A 88 -12.60 -9.35 10.32
C GLU A 88 -11.89 -9.01 11.63
N ARG A 89 -11.12 -7.91 11.67
CA ARG A 89 -10.45 -7.45 12.90
C ARG A 89 -11.43 -6.79 13.89
N ARG A 90 -12.46 -6.12 13.39
CA ARG A 90 -13.57 -5.55 14.19
C ARG A 90 -14.43 -6.63 14.83
N THR A 91 -14.53 -7.82 14.24
CA THR A 91 -15.21 -8.96 14.87
C THR A 91 -14.44 -9.51 16.07
N GLN A 92 -13.12 -9.26 16.16
CA GLN A 92 -12.24 -9.82 17.19
C GLN A 92 -11.81 -8.83 18.29
N GLN A 93 -11.91 -7.52 18.05
CA GLN A 93 -11.58 -6.47 19.02
C GLN A 93 -12.69 -5.41 19.07
N ARG A 94 -12.92 -4.80 20.25
CA ARG A 94 -13.80 -3.62 20.36
C ARG A 94 -13.30 -2.52 19.41
N ASP A 95 -14.20 -1.99 18.59
CA ASP A 95 -13.94 -1.05 17.49
C ASP A 95 -13.09 0.18 17.88
N GLN A 96 -13.12 0.57 19.16
CA GLN A 96 -12.46 1.76 19.70
C GLN A 96 -10.94 1.64 19.87
N ASP A 97 -10.36 0.43 19.77
CA ASP A 97 -8.92 0.21 20.03
C ASP A 97 -8.07 0.10 18.74
N ILE A 98 -8.68 0.18 17.56
CA ILE A 98 -7.97 0.02 16.29
C ILE A 98 -7.43 1.36 15.81
N GLN A 99 -6.16 1.63 16.12
CA GLN A 99 -5.49 2.85 15.68
C GLN A 99 -5.10 2.77 14.19
N PRO A 100 -5.65 3.66 13.33
CA PRO A 100 -5.27 3.71 11.93
C PRO A 100 -3.87 4.29 11.76
N VAL A 101 -3.06 3.57 10.98
CA VAL A 101 -1.74 3.98 10.54
C VAL A 101 -1.82 4.36 9.07
N PHE A 102 -1.69 5.65 8.79
CA PHE A 102 -1.48 6.16 7.45
C PHE A 102 0.02 6.25 7.20
N PHE A 103 0.46 5.77 6.05
CA PHE A 103 1.85 5.82 5.66
C PHE A 103 1.94 5.94 4.14
N ARG A 104 3.13 6.34 3.68
CA ARG A 104 3.47 6.34 2.27
C ARG A 104 4.81 5.68 2.04
N VAL A 105 5.06 5.24 0.82
CA VAL A 105 6.37 4.83 0.36
C VAL A 105 6.88 5.92 -0.57
N LYS A 106 8.00 6.55 -0.22
CA LYS A 106 8.72 7.44 -1.13
C LYS A 106 9.46 6.58 -2.14
N ILE A 107 9.11 6.72 -3.41
CA ILE A 107 9.68 5.92 -4.50
C ILE A 107 11.12 6.37 -4.73
N ALA A 108 12.03 5.39 -4.75
CA ALA A 108 13.44 5.60 -5.09
C ALA A 108 13.75 5.11 -6.52
N SER A 109 13.15 3.99 -6.92
CA SER A 109 13.30 3.46 -8.28
C SER A 109 12.07 2.68 -8.70
N VAL A 110 11.77 2.67 -10.00
CA VAL A 110 10.71 1.85 -10.58
C VAL A 110 11.28 1.04 -11.74
N THR A 111 10.95 -0.24 -11.76
CA THR A 111 11.24 -1.14 -12.88
C THR A 111 9.95 -1.82 -13.32
N GLY A 112 9.81 -2.08 -14.61
CA GLY A 112 8.63 -2.74 -15.17
C GLY A 112 9.02 -3.79 -16.20
N LEU A 113 8.24 -4.85 -16.26
CA LEU A 113 8.29 -5.88 -17.30
C LEU A 113 6.89 -6.04 -17.89
N ARG A 114 6.83 -6.41 -19.17
CA ARG A 114 5.57 -6.79 -19.82
C ARG A 114 5.77 -8.04 -20.67
N GLY A 115 4.82 -8.94 -20.62
CA GLY A 115 4.62 -9.99 -21.61
C GLY A 115 3.59 -9.51 -22.63
N VAL A 116 3.87 -9.72 -23.91
CA VAL A 116 2.90 -9.56 -24.99
C VAL A 116 2.87 -10.84 -25.81
N LEU A 117 1.73 -11.15 -26.42
CA LEU A 117 1.66 -12.22 -27.41
C LEU A 117 2.48 -11.79 -28.64
N GLU A 118 3.46 -12.60 -29.06
CA GLU A 118 4.01 -12.45 -30.41
C GLU A 118 2.97 -12.98 -31.40
N GLU A 119 2.46 -12.11 -32.27
CA GLU A 119 1.70 -12.54 -33.43
C GLU A 119 2.68 -13.18 -34.43
N THR A 120 2.72 -14.52 -34.46
CA THR A 120 3.37 -15.31 -35.52
C THR A 120 2.52 -15.41 -36.77
#